data_AF-J3IU61-F1
#
_entry.id   AF-J3IU61-F1
#
_cell.length_a   1.000
_cell.length_b   1.000
_cell.length_c   1.000
_cell.angle_alpha   90.00
_cell.angle_beta   90.00
_cell.angle_gamma   90.00
#
_symmetry.space_group_name_H-M   'P 1'
#
loop_
_entity.id
_entity.type
_entity.pdbx_description
1 polymer ?
#
loop_
_entity_poly.entity_id
_entity_poly.type
_entity_poly.pdbx_seq_one_letter_code
_entity_poly.pdbx_strand_id
1 'polypeptide(L)' 'MIKKVLIGLIAAVVLFLVYGAVVGNTPEGKAKASARDAIDLCHREESSYTGTAGAKSIISGACRKLENDFRSQFGHTP' A
#
# COMPACT_ATOMS: atom_id res chain seq x y z
N MET A 1 24.33 -25.81 -23.54
CA MET A 1 23.19 -25.82 -22.59
C MET A 1 23.02 -24.51 -21.83
N ILE A 2 24.09 -23.94 -21.25
CA ILE A 2 24.06 -22.73 -20.42
C ILE A 2 23.38 -21.51 -21.08
N LYS A 3 23.64 -21.24 -22.37
CA LYS A 3 23.02 -20.12 -23.11
C LYS A 3 21.49 -20.21 -23.18
N LYS A 4 20.93 -21.42 -23.32
CA LYS A 4 19.47 -21.63 -23.37
C LYS A 4 18.83 -21.42 -21.99
N VAL A 5 19.53 -21.84 -20.94
CA VAL A 5 19.11 -21.62 -19.54
C VAL A 5 19.14 -20.13 -19.19
N LEU A 6 20.19 -19.40 -19.60
CA LEU A 6 20.29 -17.96 -19.40
C LEU A 6 19.15 -17.20 -20.10
N ILE A 7 18.85 -17.54 -21.36
CA ILE A 7 17.75 -16.92 -22.11
C ILE A 7 16.40 -17.21 -21.44
N GLY A 8 16.16 -18.45 -21.00
CA GLY A 8 14.94 -18.79 -20.28
C GLY A 8 14.78 -18.03 -18.97
N LEU A 9 15.87 -17.85 -18.22
CA LEU A 9 15.87 -17.13 -16.96
C LEU A 9 15.60 -15.63 -17.15
N ILE A 10 16.22 -15.02 -18.17
CA ILE A 10 15.96 -13.62 -18.54
C ILE A 10 14.50 -13.45 -18.95
N ALA A 11 13.94 -14.34 -19.77
CA ALA A 11 12.55 -14.28 -20.18
C ALA A 11 11.58 -14.38 -19.00
N ALA A 12 11.86 -15.26 -18.03
CA ALA A 12 11.06 -15.39 -16.81
C ALA A 12 11.07 -14.12 -15.96
N VAL A 13 12.24 -13.49 -15.80
CA VAL A 13 12.37 -12.22 -15.06
C VAL A 13 11.60 -11.10 -15.76
N VAL A 14 11.71 -10.99 -17.08
CA VAL A 14 10.98 -9.97 -17.86
C VAL A 14 9.46 -10.16 -17.72
N LEU A 15 8.96 -11.39 -17.84
CA LEU A 15 7.54 -11.69 -17.66
C LEU A 15 7.04 -11.33 -16.26
N PHE A 16 7.84 -11.62 -15.22
CA PHE A 16 7.50 -11.29 -13.84
C PHE A 16 7.41 -9.77 -13.63
N LEU A 17 8.36 -9.00 -14.19
CA LEU A 17 8.35 -7.54 -14.10
C LEU A 17 7.17 -6.93 -14.85
N VAL A 18 6.85 -7.42 -16.05
CA VAL A 18 5.69 -6.95 -16.81
C VAL A 18 4.39 -7.26 -16.07
N TYR A 19 4.26 -8.46 -15.51
CA TYR A 19 3.09 -8.83 -14.70
C TYR A 19 2.94 -7.91 -13.47
N GLY A 20 4.02 -7.68 -12.73
CA GLY A 20 4.03 -6.77 -11.59
C GLY A 20 3.68 -5.32 -11.97
N ALA A 21 4.19 -4.84 -13.11
CA ALA A 21 3.86 -3.51 -13.62
C ALA A 21 2.39 -3.39 -14.03
N VAL A 22 1.81 -4.42 -14.67
CA VAL A 22 0.39 -4.42 -15.04
C VAL A 22 -0.50 -4.44 -13.79
N VAL A 23 -0.21 -5.32 -12.82
CA VAL A 23 -0.97 -5.40 -11.56
C VAL A 23 -0.84 -4.11 -10.75
N GLY A 24 0.35 -3.51 -10.68
CA GLY A 24 0.59 -2.24 -9.99
C GLY A 24 -0.07 -1.03 -10.66
N ASN A 25 -0.28 -1.05 -11.99
CA ASN A 25 -0.97 0.02 -12.71
C ASN A 25 -2.50 -0.15 -12.75
N THR A 26 -3.04 -1.23 -12.19
CA THR A 26 -4.48 -1.38 -12.07
C THR A 26 -5.08 -0.23 -11.22
N PRO A 27 -6.33 0.19 -11.50
CA PRO A 27 -7.02 1.17 -10.66
C PRO A 27 -7.07 0.74 -9.19
N GLU A 28 -7.17 -0.56 -8.93
CA GLU A 28 -7.14 -1.15 -7.60
C GLU A 28 -5.78 -1.00 -6.92
N GLY A 29 -4.68 -1.28 -7.61
CA GLY A 29 -3.32 -1.08 -7.09
C GLY A 29 -3.03 0.38 -6.73
N LYS A 30 -3.49 1.32 -7.56
CA LYS A 30 -3.37 2.77 -7.29
C LYS A 30 -4.26 3.23 -6.14
N ALA A 31 -5.50 2.75 -6.08
CA ALA A 31 -6.41 3.04 -4.98
C ALA A 31 -5.84 2.52 -3.65
N LYS A 32 -5.26 1.31 -3.68
CA LYS A 32 -4.60 0.71 -2.52
C LYS A 32 -3.38 1.51 -2.08
N ALA A 33 -2.50 1.88 -2.99
CA ALA A 33 -1.33 2.70 -2.67
C ALA A 33 -1.74 4.05 -2.08
N SER A 34 -2.67 4.75 -2.72
CA SER A 34 -3.21 6.03 -2.25
C SER A 34 -3.84 5.93 -0.85
N ALA A 35 -4.63 4.88 -0.61
CA ALA A 35 -5.27 4.68 0.68
C ALA A 35 -4.25 4.36 1.78
N ARG A 36 -3.19 3.58 1.49
CA ARG A 36 -2.07 3.36 2.43
C ARG A 36 -1.33 4.67 2.72
N ASP A 37 -1.05 5.48 1.70
CA ASP A 37 -0.37 6.77 1.87
C ASP A 37 -1.18 7.71 2.78
N ALA A 38 -2.52 7.71 2.66
CA ALA A 38 -3.40 8.49 3.51
C ALA A 38 -3.39 8.01 4.98
N ILE A 39 -3.37 6.69 5.20
CA ILE A 39 -3.26 6.09 6.55
C ILE A 39 -1.92 6.42 7.18
N ASP A 40 -0.83 6.28 6.41
CA ASP A 40 0.52 6.63 6.83
C ASP A 40 0.64 8.11 7.20
N LEU A 41 0.00 9.00 6.42
CA LEU A 41 -0.05 10.43 6.72
C LEU A 41 -0.79 10.67 8.04
N CYS A 42 -1.91 9.99 8.27
CA CYS A 42 -2.68 10.11 9.50
C CYS A 42 -1.86 9.69 10.73
N HIS A 43 -1.14 8.56 10.65
CA HIS A 43 -0.23 8.11 11.72
C HIS A 43 0.92 9.08 11.96
N ARG A 44 1.50 9.65 10.89
CA ARG A 44 2.53 10.67 11.01
C ARG A 44 1.99 11.91 11.73
N GLU A 45 0.83 12.41 11.35
CA GLU A 45 0.19 13.54 12.01
C GLU A 45 -0.13 13.23 13.47
N GLU A 46 -0.74 12.08 13.77
CA GLU A 46 -1.05 11.65 15.14
C GLU A 46 0.20 11.54 16.03
N SER A 47 1.29 10.98 15.48
CA SER A 47 2.56 10.83 16.20
C SER A 47 3.26 12.17 16.45
N SER A 48 3.15 13.10 15.50
CA SER A 48 3.70 14.46 15.60
C SER A 48 2.82 15.40 16.43
N TYR A 49 1.57 15.02 16.70
CA TYR A 49 0.61 15.84 17.40
C TYR A 49 0.96 15.95 18.89
N THR A 50 1.31 17.16 19.32
CA THR A 50 1.67 17.48 20.72
C THR A 50 0.58 18.23 21.47
N GLY A 51 -0.65 18.28 20.95
CA GLY A 51 -1.77 19.00 21.57
C GLY A 51 -2.50 18.20 22.65
N THR A 52 -3.79 18.46 22.84
CA THR A 52 -4.56 17.85 23.93
C THR A 52 -4.89 16.38 23.66
N ALA A 53 -4.96 15.56 24.72
CA ALA A 53 -5.32 14.14 24.60
C ALA A 53 -6.71 13.92 23.95
N GLY A 54 -7.65 14.85 24.17
CA GLY A 54 -8.98 14.81 23.54
C GLY A 54 -8.90 14.96 22.02
N ALA A 55 -8.16 15.93 21.51
CA ALA A 55 -7.95 16.11 20.08
C ALA A 55 -7.16 14.94 19.47
N LYS A 56 -6.16 14.40 20.18
CA LYS A 56 -5.43 13.19 19.76
C LYS A 56 -6.37 12.00 19.59
N SER A 57 -7.35 11.82 20.48
CA SER A 57 -8.32 10.72 20.37
C SER A 57 -9.25 10.83 19.15
N ILE A 58 -9.55 12.06 18.72
CA ILE A 58 -10.35 12.31 17.51
C ILE A 58 -9.52 11.96 16.27
N ILE A 59 -8.25 12.36 16.25
CA ILE A 59 -7.31 12.03 15.17
C ILE A 59 -7.14 10.51 15.07
N SER A 60 -6.88 9.83 16.20
CA SER A 60 -6.72 8.37 16.20
C SER A 60 -8.00 7.64 15.78
N GLY A 61 -9.17 8.17 16.14
CA GLY A 61 -10.46 7.69 15.66
C GLY A 61 -10.61 7.84 14.14
N ALA A 62 -10.15 8.95 13.57
CA ALA A 62 -10.13 9.15 12.12
C ALA A 62 -9.16 8.21 11.40
N CYS A 63 -7.94 8.01 11.94
CA CYS A 63 -6.96 7.07 11.39
C CYS A 63 -7.51 5.65 11.39
N ARG A 64 -8.11 5.21 12.50
CA ARG A 64 -8.74 3.88 12.61
C ARG A 64 -9.90 3.69 11.64
N LYS A 65 -10.67 4.75 11.34
CA LYS A 65 -11.73 4.67 10.33
C LYS A 65 -11.14 4.41 8.93
N LEU A 66 -10.07 5.13 8.55
CA LEU A 66 -9.37 4.91 7.29
C LEU A 66 -8.83 3.48 7.17
N GLU A 67 -8.26 2.94 8.24
CA GLU A 67 -7.80 1.54 8.28
C GLU A 67 -8.95 0.55 8.10
N ASN A 68 -10.11 0.81 8.71
CA ASN A 68 -11.27 -0.06 8.58
C ASN A 68 -11.87 -0.01 7.18
N ASP A 69 -11.93 1.18 6.57
CA ASP A 69 -12.38 1.36 5.19
C ASP A 69 -11.41 0.67 4.21
N PHE A 70 -10.09 0.78 4.46
CA PHE A 70 -9.06 0.05 3.71
C PHE A 70 -9.24 -1.47 3.82
N ARG A 71 -9.44 -1.98 5.04
CA ARG A 71 -9.68 -3.40 5.29
C ARG A 71 -10.98 -3.87 4.63
N SER A 72 -12.03 -3.06 4.64
CA SER A 72 -13.31 -3.34 3.98
C SER A 72 -13.14 -3.41 2.46
N GLN A 73 -12.33 -2.54 1.87
CA GLN A 73 -12.17 -2.42 0.43
C GLN A 73 -11.18 -3.43 -0.16
N PHE A 74 -10.08 -3.72 0.55
CA PHE A 74 -9.00 -4.58 0.05
C PHE A 74 -8.84 -5.90 0.80
N GLY A 75 -9.64 -6.14 1.84
CA GLY A 75 -9.66 -7.38 2.62
C GLY A 75 -8.43 -7.63 3.51
N HIS A 76 -7.47 -6.70 3.56
CA HIS A 76 -6.21 -6.82 4.32
C HIS A 76 -5.99 -5.55 5.14
N THR A 77 -5.26 -5.65 6.26
CA THR A 77 -4.80 -4.47 6.99
C THR A 77 -3.71 -3.73 6.19
N PRO A 78 -3.71 -2.39 6.23
CA PRO A 78 -2.73 -1.55 5.54
C PRO A 78 -1.30 -1.77 6.03
#